data_AF-A0A538BYQ6-F1
#
_entry.id   AF-A0A538BYQ6-F1
#
_cell.length_a   1.000
_cell.length_b   1.000
_cell.length_c   1.000
_cell.angle_alpha   90.00
_cell.angle_beta   90.00
_cell.angle_gamma   90.00
#
_symmetry.space_group_name_H-M   'P 1'
#
loop_
_entity.id
_entity.type
_entity.pdbx_description
1 polymer ?
#
loop_
_entity_poly.entity_id
_entity_poly.type
_entity_poly.pdbx_seq_one_letter_code
_entity_poly.pdbx_strand_id
1 'polypeptide(L)'
;MRCCPRTASASRLASGKATSAQGFLRGAKPRKLYLIDPWQHSSHSGAWYAEKDEEEMADIREEVVARFARQIQRERVVVIANQSQDAVRQLTSAHRSDLFDWAYLDGDHTYEAVLAYLRAFWTLIRDGGCLAGDDYGIKGWWNDGVTQAVDQFVASVDRSPVILGSQFLIRK
;
A
#
# COMPACT_ATOMS: atom_id res chain seq x y z
N MET A 1 -1.27 27.68 -2.28
CA MET A 1 -2.47 26.83 -2.11
C MET A 1 -2.02 25.47 -1.58
N ARG A 2 -2.34 25.11 -0.33
CA ARG A 2 -2.05 23.78 0.22
C ARG A 2 -3.24 22.87 -0.08
N CYS A 3 -3.15 22.06 -1.12
CA CYS A 3 -4.11 20.99 -1.35
C CYS A 3 -3.89 19.91 -0.29
N CYS A 4 -4.70 19.91 0.77
CA CYS A 4 -4.75 18.81 1.73
C CYS A 4 -5.18 17.54 0.98
N PRO A 5 -4.43 16.42 1.01
CA PRO A 5 -4.88 15.18 0.38
C PRO A 5 -6.17 14.69 1.07
N ARG A 6 -7.22 14.49 0.28
CA ARG A 6 -8.59 14.18 0.70
C ARG A 6 -8.82 12.68 0.90
N THR A 7 -7.99 11.80 0.34
CA THR A 7 -8.09 10.33 0.49
C THR A 7 -6.75 9.65 0.21
N ALA A 8 -6.37 8.71 1.07
CA ALA A 8 -5.12 7.97 1.00
C ALA A 8 -5.36 6.47 1.13
N SER A 9 -4.54 5.67 0.44
CA SER A 9 -4.48 4.23 0.68
C SER A 9 -3.07 3.81 1.09
N ALA A 10 -2.96 2.88 2.03
CA ALA A 10 -1.73 2.16 2.32
C ALA A 10 -2.03 0.68 2.12
N SER A 11 -1.34 0.04 1.16
CA SER A 11 -1.43 -1.40 0.98
C SER A 11 -0.30 -2.08 1.75
N ARG A 12 -0.74 -2.90 2.72
CA ARG A 12 -0.05 -3.76 3.69
C ARG A 12 0.42 -3.07 4.97
N LEU A 13 -0.14 -3.50 6.10
CA LEU A 13 0.25 -3.11 7.45
C LEU A 13 0.56 -4.34 8.31
N ALA A 14 1.83 -4.71 8.29
CA ALA A 14 2.48 -5.44 9.37
C ALA A 14 2.42 -4.67 10.70
N SER A 15 2.53 -5.34 11.87
CA SER A 15 2.58 -4.69 13.19
C SER A 15 3.68 -3.61 13.30
N GLY A 16 4.82 -3.82 12.63
CA GLY A 16 5.87 -2.79 12.43
C GLY A 16 5.44 -1.65 11.50
N LYS A 17 4.73 -1.95 10.42
CA LYS A 17 4.22 -0.99 9.41
C LYS A 17 2.98 -0.22 9.86
N ALA A 18 2.28 -0.67 10.91
CA ALA A 18 1.26 0.12 11.62
C ALA A 18 1.86 1.45 12.14
N THR A 19 3.16 1.47 12.43
CA THR A 19 3.92 2.69 12.75
C THR A 19 4.01 3.63 11.54
N SER A 20 4.22 3.11 10.33
CA SER A 20 4.19 3.85 9.06
C SER A 20 2.82 4.46 8.80
N ALA A 21 1.72 3.70 8.99
CA ALA A 21 0.36 4.24 8.88
C ALA A 21 0.06 5.35 9.89
N GLN A 22 0.52 5.21 11.14
CA GLN A 22 0.44 6.31 12.10
C GLN A 22 1.28 7.52 11.65
N GLY A 23 2.45 7.29 11.03
CA GLY A 23 3.27 8.30 10.38
C GLY A 23 2.48 9.09 9.33
N PHE A 24 1.75 8.40 8.46
CA PHE A 24 0.88 9.05 7.46
C PHE A 24 -0.23 9.89 8.10
N LEU A 25 -0.89 9.40 9.16
CA LEU A 25 -1.91 10.18 9.88
C LEU A 25 -1.34 11.46 10.51
N ARG A 26 -0.08 11.42 11.00
CA ARG A 26 0.58 12.58 11.63
C ARG A 26 1.16 13.55 10.62
N GLY A 27 1.85 13.04 9.60
CA GLY A 27 2.58 13.82 8.59
C GLY A 27 1.69 14.28 7.44
N ALA A 28 1.11 13.33 6.70
CA ALA A 28 0.28 13.61 5.53
C ALA A 28 -1.15 14.07 5.89
N LYS A 29 -1.61 13.75 7.10
CA LYS A 29 -2.92 14.15 7.67
C LYS A 29 -4.09 13.93 6.69
N PRO A 30 -4.24 12.73 6.09
CA PRO A 30 -5.34 12.47 5.19
C PRO A 30 -6.68 12.61 5.91
N ARG A 31 -7.71 13.07 5.17
CA ARG A 31 -9.08 13.09 5.68
C ARG A 31 -9.59 11.66 5.93
N LYS A 32 -9.27 10.73 5.02
CA LYS A 32 -9.59 9.30 5.12
C LYS A 32 -8.40 8.45 4.68
N LEU A 33 -8.08 7.41 5.44
CA LEU A 33 -7.00 6.47 5.19
C LEU A 33 -7.55 5.05 5.08
N TYR A 34 -7.18 4.35 4.01
CA TYR A 34 -7.54 2.95 3.79
C TYR A 34 -6.33 2.07 4.09
N LEU A 35 -6.54 1.05 4.92
CA LEU A 35 -5.53 0.08 5.32
C LEU A 35 -5.91 -1.26 4.69
N ILE A 36 -5.14 -1.69 3.69
CA ILE A 36 -5.50 -2.84 2.86
C ILE A 36 -4.44 -3.93 3.02
N ASP A 37 -4.79 -5.05 3.61
CA ASP A 37 -3.89 -6.19 3.81
C ASP A 37 -4.74 -7.46 3.90
N PRO A 38 -4.33 -8.60 3.31
CA PRO A 38 -5.05 -9.85 3.54
C PRO A 38 -4.94 -10.36 4.99
N TRP A 39 -3.87 -10.03 5.72
CA TRP A 39 -3.52 -10.67 7.01
C TRP A 39 -3.67 -12.20 6.95
N GLN A 40 -3.09 -12.80 5.92
CA GLN A 40 -3.08 -14.25 5.68
C GLN A 40 -1.65 -14.76 5.73
N HIS A 41 -1.50 -16.04 6.11
CA HIS A 41 -0.20 -16.70 6.05
C HIS A 41 0.37 -16.66 4.62
N SER A 42 1.67 -16.42 4.51
CA SER A 42 2.40 -16.55 3.26
C SER A 42 3.53 -17.54 3.46
N SER A 43 3.60 -18.56 2.62
CA SER A 43 4.67 -19.56 2.67
C SER A 43 5.95 -19.13 1.92
N HIS A 44 6.00 -17.88 1.42
CA HIS A 44 7.20 -17.40 0.72
C HIS A 44 8.38 -17.22 1.68
N SER A 45 9.46 -17.95 1.42
CA SER A 45 10.73 -17.79 2.12
C SER A 45 11.25 -16.35 2.02
N GLY A 46 11.56 -15.74 3.16
CA GLY A 46 12.03 -14.34 3.23
C GLY A 46 10.91 -13.31 3.43
N ALA A 47 9.64 -13.72 3.42
CA ALA A 47 8.56 -12.85 3.87
C ALA A 47 8.66 -12.63 5.39
N TRP A 48 8.36 -11.41 5.84
CA TRP A 48 8.41 -11.07 7.28
C TRP A 48 7.50 -11.93 8.15
N TYR A 49 6.46 -12.52 7.54
CA TYR A 49 5.48 -13.38 8.19
C TYR A 49 5.48 -14.81 7.65
N ALA A 50 6.60 -15.23 7.07
CA ALA A 50 6.76 -16.58 6.50
C ALA A 50 6.51 -17.70 7.51
N GLU A 51 6.72 -17.43 8.80
CA GLU A 51 6.61 -18.41 9.88
C GLU A 51 5.32 -18.28 10.69
N LYS A 52 4.47 -17.28 10.39
CA LYS A 52 3.26 -17.02 11.18
C LYS A 52 2.06 -17.78 10.66
N ASP A 53 1.37 -18.51 11.52
CA ASP A 53 0.14 -19.18 11.12
C ASP A 53 -1.06 -18.21 10.97
N GLU A 54 -2.21 -18.74 10.59
CA GLU A 54 -3.43 -17.94 10.37
C GLU A 54 -3.96 -17.29 11.67
N GLU A 55 -3.75 -17.92 12.83
CA GLU A 55 -4.19 -17.37 14.12
C GLU A 55 -3.30 -16.18 14.50
N GLU A 56 -1.98 -16.33 14.37
CA GLU A 56 -1.04 -15.24 14.60
C GLU A 56 -1.25 -14.06 13.64
N MET A 57 -1.64 -14.34 12.39
CA MET A 57 -1.99 -13.29 11.43
C MET A 57 -3.30 -12.59 11.78
N ALA A 58 -4.28 -13.32 12.32
CA ALA A 58 -5.51 -12.74 12.85
C ALA A 58 -5.24 -11.84 14.07
N ASP A 59 -4.37 -12.25 14.97
CA ASP A 59 -3.96 -11.44 16.12
C ASP A 59 -3.30 -10.13 15.69
N ILE A 60 -2.40 -10.17 14.70
CA ILE A 60 -1.79 -8.96 14.12
C ILE A 60 -2.86 -8.02 13.56
N ARG A 61 -3.87 -8.55 12.87
CA ARG A 61 -4.99 -7.75 12.36
C ARG A 61 -5.74 -7.08 13.50
N GLU A 62 -6.03 -7.82 14.58
CA GLU A 62 -6.73 -7.30 15.75
C GLU A 62 -5.93 -6.20 16.46
N GLU A 63 -4.63 -6.37 16.62
CA GLU A 63 -3.73 -5.34 17.14
C GLU A 63 -3.78 -4.06 16.29
N VAL A 64 -3.75 -4.18 14.96
CA VAL A 64 -3.87 -3.04 14.04
C VAL A 64 -5.23 -2.35 14.22
N VAL A 65 -6.32 -3.11 14.25
CA VAL A 65 -7.67 -2.56 14.46
C VAL A 65 -7.77 -1.83 15.79
N ALA A 66 -7.29 -2.44 16.88
CA ALA A 66 -7.27 -1.83 18.20
C ALA A 66 -6.47 -0.52 18.22
N ARG A 67 -5.30 -0.50 17.55
CA ARG A 67 -4.44 0.67 17.44
C ARG A 67 -5.09 1.86 16.72
N PHE A 68 -5.99 1.60 15.77
CA PHE A 68 -6.72 2.62 15.02
C PHE A 68 -8.19 2.77 15.45
N ALA A 69 -8.61 2.14 16.55
CA ALA A 69 -10.01 2.05 16.96
C ALA A 69 -10.72 3.42 17.00
N ARG A 70 -10.06 4.45 17.54
CA ARG A 70 -10.62 5.82 17.61
C ARG A 70 -10.80 6.45 16.24
N GLN A 71 -9.89 6.19 15.30
CA GLN A 71 -9.95 6.71 13.93
C GLN A 71 -10.98 5.95 13.10
N ILE A 72 -11.13 4.64 13.35
CA ILE A 72 -12.17 3.79 12.75
C ILE A 72 -13.55 4.25 13.22
N GLN A 73 -13.74 4.44 14.53
CA GLN A 73 -15.00 4.96 15.09
C GLN A 73 -15.40 6.33 14.53
N ARG A 74 -14.41 7.12 14.09
CA ARG A 74 -14.60 8.44 13.46
C ARG A 74 -14.61 8.39 11.94
N GLU A 75 -14.66 7.20 11.35
CA GLU A 75 -14.66 6.95 9.90
C GLU A 75 -13.45 7.54 9.14
N ARG A 76 -12.38 7.87 9.86
CA ARG A 76 -11.13 8.38 9.28
C ARG A 76 -10.21 7.28 8.80
N VAL A 77 -10.36 6.08 9.33
CA VAL A 77 -9.62 4.89 8.93
C VAL A 77 -10.61 3.81 8.52
N VAL A 78 -10.37 3.18 7.37
CA VAL A 78 -11.10 1.99 6.90
C VAL A 78 -10.11 0.86 6.76
N VAL A 79 -10.43 -0.30 7.34
CA VAL A 79 -9.61 -1.51 7.24
C VAL A 79 -10.28 -2.45 6.24
N ILE A 80 -9.51 -2.94 5.26
CA ILE A 80 -9.96 -3.90 4.26
C ILE A 80 -9.06 -5.14 4.38
N ALA A 81 -9.60 -6.20 4.97
CA ALA A 81 -8.91 -7.47 5.20
C ALA A 81 -9.01 -8.40 3.97
N ASN A 82 -8.55 -7.92 2.81
CA ASN A 82 -8.62 -8.66 1.54
C ASN A 82 -7.27 -8.60 0.81
N GLN A 83 -7.04 -9.59 -0.06
CA GLN A 83 -6.00 -9.52 -1.08
C GLN A 83 -6.16 -8.23 -1.89
N SER A 84 -5.05 -7.55 -2.22
CA SER A 84 -5.18 -6.18 -2.75
C SER A 84 -5.90 -6.13 -4.11
N GLN A 85 -5.87 -7.20 -4.91
CA GLN A 85 -6.70 -7.28 -6.12
C GLN A 85 -8.20 -7.31 -5.83
N ASP A 86 -8.62 -8.08 -4.81
CA ASP A 86 -10.01 -8.09 -4.35
C ASP A 86 -10.41 -6.76 -3.71
N ALA A 87 -9.51 -6.15 -2.94
CA ALA A 87 -9.72 -4.82 -2.40
C ALA A 87 -9.89 -3.78 -3.52
N VAL A 88 -9.06 -3.83 -4.57
CA VAL A 88 -9.20 -2.94 -5.74
C VAL A 88 -10.52 -3.20 -6.45
N ARG A 89 -10.93 -4.47 -6.66
CA ARG A 89 -12.24 -4.80 -7.23
C ARG A 89 -13.39 -4.23 -6.38
N GLN A 90 -13.33 -4.42 -5.06
CA GLN A 90 -14.32 -3.90 -4.10
C GLN A 90 -14.38 -2.37 -4.12
N LEU A 91 -13.23 -1.70 -4.20
CA LEU A 91 -13.16 -0.23 -4.25
C LEU A 91 -13.64 0.31 -5.60
N THR A 92 -13.33 -0.36 -6.71
CA THR A 92 -13.75 0.05 -8.07
C THR A 92 -15.23 -0.22 -8.32
N SER A 93 -15.81 -1.26 -7.73
CA SER A 93 -17.25 -1.53 -7.87
C SER A 93 -18.08 -0.59 -7.00
N ALA A 94 -17.57 -0.21 -5.83
CA ALA A 94 -18.24 0.71 -4.93
C ALA A 94 -18.09 2.18 -5.33
N HIS A 95 -17.00 2.57 -6.02
CA HIS A 95 -16.62 3.96 -6.28
C HIS A 95 -16.23 4.18 -7.75
N ARG A 96 -16.37 5.40 -8.27
CA ARG A 96 -15.80 5.75 -9.58
C ARG A 96 -14.25 5.75 -9.51
N SER A 97 -13.59 5.75 -10.67
CA SER A 97 -12.14 6.01 -10.79
C SER A 97 -11.72 7.25 -9.98
N ASP A 98 -10.41 7.37 -9.69
CA ASP A 98 -9.84 8.58 -9.07
C ASP A 98 -10.20 8.77 -7.58
N LEU A 99 -10.28 7.66 -6.86
CA LEU A 99 -10.62 7.61 -5.45
C LEU A 99 -9.56 8.18 -4.51
N PHE A 100 -8.28 8.01 -4.85
CA PHE A 100 -7.15 8.29 -3.96
C PHE A 100 -6.27 9.44 -4.48
N ASP A 101 -5.85 10.33 -3.59
CA ASP A 101 -4.79 11.30 -3.87
C ASP A 101 -3.42 10.64 -3.94
N TRP A 102 -3.20 9.63 -3.10
CA TRP A 102 -1.98 8.86 -3.08
C TRP A 102 -2.20 7.44 -2.54
N ALA A 103 -1.31 6.53 -2.94
CA ALA A 103 -1.20 5.22 -2.32
C ALA A 103 0.26 4.88 -1.99
N TYR A 104 0.48 4.25 -0.83
CA TYR A 104 1.77 3.71 -0.43
C TYR A 104 1.73 2.19 -0.50
N LEU A 105 2.61 1.59 -1.30
CA LEU A 105 2.67 0.16 -1.58
C LEU A 105 3.89 -0.44 -0.88
N ASP A 106 3.66 -1.30 0.11
CA ASP A 106 4.73 -1.88 0.92
C ASP A 106 4.42 -3.34 1.25
N GLY A 107 4.12 -4.07 0.18
CA GLY A 107 3.34 -5.28 0.19
C GLY A 107 4.13 -6.58 0.15
N ASP A 108 3.79 -7.39 -0.83
CA ASP A 108 4.61 -8.49 -1.30
C ASP A 108 5.69 -7.93 -2.24
N HIS A 109 6.93 -8.42 -2.12
CA HIS A 109 8.09 -7.88 -2.82
C HIS A 109 8.47 -8.72 -4.05
N THR A 110 7.70 -9.76 -4.37
CA THR A 110 7.81 -10.44 -5.66
C THR A 110 7.47 -9.47 -6.80
N TYR A 111 8.20 -9.59 -7.89
CA TYR A 111 8.02 -8.78 -9.09
C TYR A 111 6.54 -8.79 -9.57
N GLU A 112 5.93 -9.98 -9.61
CA GLU A 112 4.57 -10.18 -10.09
C GLU A 112 3.55 -9.44 -9.21
N ALA A 113 3.71 -9.53 -7.89
CA ALA A 113 2.79 -8.87 -6.96
C ALA A 113 2.95 -7.34 -7.02
N VAL A 114 4.18 -6.83 -6.99
CA VAL A 114 4.44 -5.38 -7.06
C VAL A 114 3.87 -4.79 -8.36
N LEU A 115 4.13 -5.43 -9.51
CA LEU A 115 3.62 -4.98 -10.79
C LEU A 115 2.09 -5.00 -10.85
N ALA A 116 1.46 -6.04 -10.29
CA ALA A 116 0.01 -6.13 -10.20
C ALA A 116 -0.56 -5.01 -9.33
N TYR A 117 0.07 -4.70 -8.18
CA TYR A 117 -0.35 -3.60 -7.32
C TYR A 117 -0.20 -2.24 -7.99
N LEU A 118 0.93 -1.97 -8.64
CA LEU A 118 1.15 -0.71 -9.35
C LEU A 118 0.06 -0.46 -10.39
N ARG A 119 -0.24 -1.47 -11.23
CA ARG A 119 -1.31 -1.39 -12.23
C ARG A 119 -2.69 -1.19 -11.61
N ALA A 120 -3.00 -1.95 -10.57
CA ALA A 120 -4.30 -1.94 -9.92
C ALA A 120 -4.57 -0.62 -9.19
N PHE A 121 -3.58 -0.08 -8.46
CA PHE A 121 -3.74 1.20 -7.77
C PHE A 121 -3.66 2.39 -8.71
N TRP A 122 -2.96 2.31 -9.84
CA TRP A 122 -2.92 3.40 -10.82
C TRP A 122 -4.30 3.83 -11.32
N THR A 123 -5.24 2.88 -11.45
CA THR A 123 -6.63 3.17 -11.87
C THR A 123 -7.44 3.84 -10.77
N LEU A 124 -7.04 3.69 -9.50
CA LEU A 124 -7.69 4.27 -8.33
C LEU A 124 -7.11 5.63 -7.93
N ILE A 125 -5.89 5.94 -8.38
CA ILE A 125 -5.25 7.24 -8.13
C ILE A 125 -5.83 8.28 -9.07
N ARG A 126 -6.20 9.44 -8.54
CA ARG A 126 -6.66 10.56 -9.37
C ARG A 126 -5.54 11.16 -10.22
N ASP A 127 -5.91 11.85 -11.29
CA ASP A 127 -4.97 12.70 -12.02
C ASP A 127 -4.32 13.74 -11.09
N GLY A 128 -2.99 13.87 -11.20
CA GLY A 128 -2.17 14.68 -10.31
C GLY A 128 -1.91 14.05 -8.92
N GLY A 129 -2.33 12.81 -8.71
CA GLY A 129 -2.01 11.99 -7.54
C GLY A 129 -0.68 11.24 -7.69
N CYS A 130 -0.34 10.38 -6.72
CA CYS A 130 0.90 9.59 -6.81
C CYS A 130 0.83 8.20 -6.16
N LEU A 131 1.60 7.27 -6.71
CA LEU A 131 1.96 6.02 -6.05
C LEU A 131 3.33 6.19 -5.41
N ALA A 132 3.53 5.60 -4.25
CA ALA A 132 4.82 5.52 -3.59
C ALA A 132 5.03 4.14 -2.98
N GLY A 133 6.27 3.78 -2.67
CA GLY A 133 6.61 2.52 -2.01
C GLY A 133 8.07 2.49 -1.60
N ASP A 134 8.47 1.40 -0.96
CA ASP A 134 9.83 1.15 -0.48
C ASP A 134 10.61 0.20 -1.41
N ASP A 135 11.83 -0.13 -1.02
CA ASP A 135 12.67 -1.20 -1.58
C ASP A 135 13.14 -1.07 -3.04
N TYR A 136 13.01 0.12 -3.64
CA TYR A 136 13.62 0.41 -4.93
C TYR A 136 15.15 0.50 -4.84
N GLY A 137 15.83 -0.14 -5.79
CA GLY A 137 17.29 -0.12 -5.90
C GLY A 137 18.03 -1.00 -4.89
N ILE A 138 17.33 -1.77 -4.05
CA ILE A 138 17.96 -2.72 -3.12
C ILE A 138 18.36 -3.98 -3.88
N LYS A 139 19.65 -4.12 -4.17
CA LYS A 139 20.20 -5.26 -4.93
C LYS A 139 20.06 -6.57 -4.17
N GLY A 140 19.61 -7.62 -4.87
CA GLY A 140 19.41 -8.98 -4.36
C GLY A 140 18.16 -9.15 -3.48
N TRP A 141 17.51 -8.07 -3.06
CA TRP A 141 16.26 -8.14 -2.33
C TRP A 141 15.15 -8.62 -3.25
N TRP A 142 14.60 -9.81 -2.97
CA TRP A 142 13.60 -10.49 -3.81
C TRP A 142 14.00 -10.56 -5.30
N ASN A 143 15.27 -10.87 -5.57
CA ASN A 143 15.82 -10.92 -6.93
C ASN A 143 15.60 -9.61 -7.72
N ASP A 144 15.72 -8.46 -7.04
CA ASP A 144 15.48 -7.13 -7.56
C ASP A 144 14.03 -6.88 -8.00
N GLY A 145 13.08 -7.70 -7.53
CA GLY A 145 11.70 -7.75 -8.03
C GLY A 145 10.96 -6.41 -7.95
N VAL A 146 11.14 -5.66 -6.85
CA VAL A 146 10.55 -4.32 -6.69
C VAL A 146 11.07 -3.35 -7.76
N THR A 147 12.39 -3.31 -7.95
CA THR A 147 13.04 -2.42 -8.93
C THR A 147 12.56 -2.75 -10.35
N GLN A 148 12.58 -4.04 -10.72
CA GLN A 148 12.13 -4.51 -12.03
C GLN A 148 10.65 -4.17 -12.29
N ALA A 149 9.79 -4.34 -11.28
CA ALA A 149 8.37 -4.05 -11.40
C ALA A 149 8.10 -2.55 -11.56
N VAL A 150 8.79 -1.72 -10.78
CA VAL A 150 8.70 -0.25 -10.88
C VAL A 150 9.16 0.22 -12.25
N ASP A 151 10.35 -0.21 -12.71
CA ASP A 151 10.92 0.19 -14.00
C ASP A 151 10.02 -0.20 -15.17
N GLN A 152 9.47 -1.42 -15.16
CA GLN A 152 8.53 -1.85 -16.19
C GLN A 152 7.23 -1.02 -16.15
N PHE A 153 6.70 -0.77 -14.96
CA PHE A 153 5.45 -0.05 -14.82
C PHE A 153 5.57 1.39 -15.29
N VAL A 154 6.60 2.14 -14.85
CA VAL A 154 6.79 3.55 -15.22
C VAL A 154 7.01 3.71 -16.73
N ALA A 155 7.71 2.77 -17.37
CA ALA A 155 7.82 2.73 -18.83
C ALA A 155 6.45 2.54 -19.51
N SER A 156 5.57 1.69 -18.94
CA SER A 156 4.24 1.42 -19.52
C SER A 156 3.26 2.60 -19.42
N VAL A 157 3.49 3.55 -18.51
CA VAL A 157 2.63 4.73 -18.32
C VAL A 157 3.31 6.04 -18.73
N ASP A 158 4.48 5.96 -19.38
CA ASP A 158 5.31 7.10 -19.78
C ASP A 158 5.56 8.08 -18.61
N ARG A 159 6.14 7.55 -17.54
CA ARG A 159 6.52 8.30 -16.34
C ARG A 159 7.94 7.97 -15.92
N SER A 160 8.49 8.79 -15.04
CA SER A 160 9.75 8.54 -14.35
C SER A 160 9.52 8.59 -12.84
N PRO A 161 10.08 7.66 -12.06
CA PRO A 161 9.96 7.67 -10.62
C PRO A 161 10.89 8.74 -10.03
N VAL A 162 10.45 9.38 -8.96
CA VAL A 162 11.30 10.16 -8.06
C VAL A 162 11.83 9.20 -7.00
N ILE A 163 13.15 9.14 -6.83
CA ILE A 163 13.81 8.24 -5.89
C ILE A 163 14.33 9.02 -4.68
N LEU A 164 14.01 8.56 -3.48
CA LEU A 164 14.44 9.11 -2.20
C LEU A 164 14.98 7.99 -1.30
N GLY A 165 16.30 7.76 -1.33
CA GLY A 165 16.87 6.57 -0.71
C GLY A 165 16.40 5.31 -1.45
N SER A 166 15.81 4.35 -0.72
CA SER A 166 15.14 3.18 -1.30
C SER A 166 13.66 3.41 -1.61
N GLN A 167 13.11 4.59 -1.33
CA GLN A 167 11.71 4.89 -1.64
C GLN A 167 11.56 5.39 -3.07
N PHE A 168 10.47 4.99 -3.71
CA PHE A 168 10.07 5.50 -5.02
C PHE A 168 8.75 6.26 -4.92
N LEU A 169 8.56 7.24 -5.82
CA LEU A 169 7.30 7.95 -6.01
C LEU A 169 7.03 8.16 -7.50
N ILE A 170 5.85 7.78 -7.96
CA ILE A 170 5.40 7.87 -9.35
C ILE A 170 4.20 8.82 -9.40
N ARG A 171 4.29 9.90 -10.16
CA ARG A 171 3.20 10.88 -10.35
C ARG A 171 2.31 10.48 -11.52
N LYS A 172 0.99 10.52 -11.33
CA LYS A 172 -0.01 10.36 -12.39
C LYS A 172 -0.28 11.69 -13.06
#